data_AF-A0A3D1IC75-F1
#
_entry.id   AF-A0A3D1IC75-F1
#
_cell.length_a   1.000
_cell.length_b   1.000
_cell.length_c   1.000
_cell.angle_alpha   90.00
_cell.angle_beta   90.00
_cell.angle_gamma   90.00
#
_symmetry.space_group_name_H-M   'P 1'
#
loop_
_entity.id
_entity.type
_entity.pdbx_description
1 polymer ?
#
loop_
_entity_poly.entity_id
_entity_poly.type
_entity_poly.pdbx_seq_one_letter_code
_entity_poly.pdbx_strand_id
1 'polypeptide(L)'
;MKTLALWLGAVALGLQASAPSGQEVARRFVPGDSVRYVVRVELERGEAVSAVESRVLETVEKVDDGRVTVRTKYLSVKVGSAASGSRPDDRTVYGSDGSVLAVEGGDADALRLARALAVSGVPASGGTWTFEQKPVSQPAAPLARTVCTLDGTEEVGGVPSARVRFEFREVPTSGEPLGAKGVYWLAVGDGRLVKLEAELTGIPGLPDKDAKARVTVELDKER
;
A
#
# COMPACT_ATOMS: atom_id res chain seq x y z
N MET A 1 -5.58 -24.65 -2.88
CA MET A 1 -5.03 -23.52 -2.09
C MET A 1 -4.47 -22.50 -3.07
N LYS A 2 -5.25 -21.49 -3.46
CA LYS A 2 -4.73 -20.36 -4.24
C LYS A 2 -3.78 -19.59 -3.30
N THR A 3 -2.51 -19.52 -3.65
CA THR A 3 -1.43 -19.01 -2.79
C THR A 3 -1.67 -17.54 -2.47
N LEU A 4 -2.06 -17.24 -1.23
CA LEU A 4 -2.18 -15.88 -0.70
C LEU A 4 -0.90 -15.04 -0.89
N ALA A 5 0.24 -15.75 -0.94
CA ALA A 5 1.57 -15.24 -1.29
C ALA A 5 1.60 -14.46 -2.63
N LEU A 6 0.65 -14.68 -3.54
CA LEU A 6 0.66 -13.99 -4.83
C LEU A 6 0.04 -12.59 -4.77
N TRP A 7 -0.93 -12.25 -3.92
CA TRP A 7 -1.72 -11.02 -4.11
C TRP A 7 -1.17 -9.75 -3.44
N LEU A 8 -0.04 -9.83 -2.75
CA LEU A 8 0.51 -8.70 -1.96
C LEU A 8 1.34 -7.68 -2.77
N GLY A 9 1.21 -7.67 -4.10
CA GLY A 9 2.00 -6.80 -4.99
C GLY A 9 1.45 -5.39 -5.19
N ALA A 10 0.26 -5.05 -4.65
CA ALA A 10 -0.30 -3.70 -4.76
C ALA A 10 0.13 -2.86 -3.55
N VAL A 11 1.17 -2.05 -3.71
CA VAL A 11 1.54 -1.04 -2.72
C VAL A 11 0.84 0.25 -3.10
N ALA A 12 -0.11 0.65 -2.26
CA ALA A 12 -1.05 1.70 -2.61
C ALA A 12 -0.47 3.10 -2.38
N LEU A 13 -0.32 3.86 -3.46
CA LEU A 13 0.20 5.22 -3.43
C LEU A 13 -0.94 6.19 -3.10
N GLY A 14 -0.84 6.86 -1.96
CA GLY A 14 -1.84 7.83 -1.52
C GLY A 14 -1.89 9.09 -2.38
N LEU A 15 -3.08 9.48 -2.81
CA LEU A 15 -3.42 10.86 -3.17
C LEU A 15 -3.77 11.64 -1.92
N GLN A 16 -3.45 12.93 -1.90
CA GLN A 16 -4.20 13.90 -1.10
C GLN A 16 -4.58 15.08 -1.97
N ALA A 17 -5.80 15.57 -1.75
CA ALA A 17 -6.31 16.79 -2.35
C ALA A 17 -5.70 18.00 -1.62
N SER A 18 -5.18 18.94 -2.40
CA SER A 18 -4.46 20.12 -1.93
C SER A 18 -5.31 20.98 -0.99
N ALA A 19 -4.79 21.31 0.20
CA ALA A 19 -5.31 22.36 1.06
C ALA A 19 -4.31 23.55 1.14
N PRO A 20 -4.76 24.80 1.39
CA PRO A 20 -3.86 25.94 1.30
C PRO A 20 -2.89 26.03 2.48
N SER A 21 -1.61 26.26 2.17
CA SER A 21 -0.54 26.84 3.02
C SER A 21 -0.21 26.10 4.33
N GLY A 22 0.46 24.97 4.17
CA GLY A 22 1.43 24.36 5.10
C GLY A 22 2.29 23.40 4.27
N GLN A 23 3.33 22.79 4.84
CA GLN A 23 4.19 21.84 4.10
C GLN A 23 3.43 20.52 3.92
N GLU A 24 2.42 20.53 3.03
CA GLU A 24 1.64 19.36 2.65
C GLU A 24 2.52 18.42 1.83
N VAL A 25 2.68 17.18 2.31
CA VAL A 25 3.36 16.13 1.55
C VAL A 25 2.28 15.26 0.92
N ALA A 26 1.79 15.70 -0.22
CA ALA A 26 0.78 15.01 -1.01
C ALA A 26 1.38 14.55 -2.34
N ARG A 27 1.07 13.32 -2.74
CA ARG A 27 1.53 12.82 -4.03
C ARG A 27 0.77 13.50 -5.15
N ARG A 28 1.52 14.07 -6.09
CA ARG A 28 0.99 14.56 -7.37
C ARG A 28 1.10 13.45 -8.40
N PHE A 29 -0.02 13.09 -9.01
CA PHE A 29 -0.06 12.04 -10.02
C PHE A 29 -0.12 12.68 -11.39
N VAL A 30 0.88 12.44 -12.22
CA VAL A 30 0.89 12.84 -13.62
C VAL A 30 0.80 11.57 -14.47
N PRO A 31 -0.13 11.48 -15.45
CA PRO A 31 -0.15 10.36 -16.38
C PRO A 31 1.23 10.12 -17.02
N GLY A 32 1.69 8.87 -17.00
CA GLY A 32 3.02 8.47 -17.45
C GLY A 32 4.09 8.44 -16.35
N ASP A 33 3.85 9.04 -15.18
CA ASP A 33 4.76 8.93 -14.04
C ASP A 33 4.95 7.46 -13.69
N SER A 34 6.19 7.06 -13.49
CA SER A 34 6.51 5.69 -13.13
C SER A 34 7.58 5.61 -12.05
N VAL A 35 7.46 4.58 -11.22
CA VAL A 35 8.38 4.32 -10.11
C VAL A 35 8.55 2.82 -9.95
N ARG A 36 9.78 2.40 -9.66
CA ARG A 36 10.09 0.99 -9.40
C ARG A 36 10.23 0.74 -7.90
N TYR A 37 9.71 -0.39 -7.47
CA TYR A 37 9.79 -0.83 -6.09
C TYR A 37 10.28 -2.27 -5.98
N VAL A 38 11.00 -2.55 -4.91
CA VAL A 38 11.19 -3.90 -4.37
C VAL A 38 10.20 -4.07 -3.23
N VAL A 39 9.32 -5.06 -3.35
CA VAL A 39 8.33 -5.43 -2.35
C VAL A 39 8.74 -6.77 -1.74
N ARG A 40 8.86 -6.83 -0.43
CA ARG A 40 9.11 -8.06 0.32
C ARG A 40 7.96 -8.33 1.26
N VAL A 41 7.48 -9.57 1.27
CA VAL A 41 6.48 -10.01 2.22
C VAL A 41 6.94 -11.29 2.89
N GLU A 42 7.04 -11.25 4.21
CA GLU A 42 7.36 -12.39 5.06
C GLU A 42 6.09 -12.79 5.81
N LEU A 43 5.54 -13.96 5.50
CA LEU A 43 4.37 -14.51 6.16
C LEU A 43 4.80 -15.51 7.22
N GLU A 44 4.49 -15.20 8.47
CA GLU A 44 4.71 -16.02 9.66
C GLU A 44 3.43 -16.80 9.99
N ARG A 45 3.54 -18.13 10.15
CA ARG A 45 2.46 -19.03 10.61
C ARG A 45 3.04 -20.03 11.60
N GLY A 46 2.88 -19.78 12.89
CA GLY A 46 3.59 -20.52 13.93
C GLY A 46 5.11 -20.43 13.72
N GLU A 47 5.78 -21.59 13.62
CA GLU A 47 7.24 -21.66 13.37
C GLU A 47 7.62 -21.53 11.88
N ALA A 48 6.66 -21.56 10.96
CA ALA A 48 6.93 -21.48 9.53
C ALA A 48 6.97 -20.02 9.04
N VAL A 49 8.05 -19.66 8.34
CA VAL A 49 8.19 -18.37 7.65
C VAL A 49 8.30 -18.62 6.15
N SER A 50 7.45 -17.94 5.36
CA SER A 50 7.52 -17.94 3.91
C SER A 50 7.74 -16.53 3.40
N ALA A 51 8.69 -16.34 2.48
CA ALA A 51 9.04 -15.02 1.95
C ALA A 51 8.75 -14.93 0.45
N VAL A 52 8.20 -13.79 0.05
CA VAL A 52 8.01 -13.40 -1.35
C VAL A 52 8.72 -12.08 -1.58
N GLU A 53 9.56 -12.02 -2.62
CA GLU A 53 10.17 -10.79 -3.10
C GLU A 53 9.64 -10.50 -4.51
N SER A 54 9.12 -9.31 -4.74
CA SER A 54 8.68 -8.86 -6.05
C SER A 54 9.37 -7.56 -6.42
N ARG A 55 9.76 -7.43 -7.69
CA ARG A 55 10.15 -6.14 -8.27
C ARG A 55 9.01 -5.68 -9.16
N VAL A 56 8.52 -4.48 -8.92
CA VAL A 56 7.36 -3.93 -9.64
C VAL A 56 7.69 -2.57 -10.24
N LEU A 57 7.06 -2.26 -11.36
CA LEU A 57 7.01 -0.94 -11.96
C LEU A 57 5.57 -0.45 -11.85
N GLU A 58 5.35 0.58 -11.05
CA GLU A 58 4.07 1.27 -11.02
C GLU A 58 4.08 2.41 -12.03
N THR A 59 2.99 2.56 -12.78
CA THR A 59 2.80 3.62 -13.77
C THR A 59 1.43 4.24 -13.58
N VAL A 60 1.37 5.56 -13.48
CA VAL A 60 0.10 6.30 -13.50
C VAL A 60 -0.43 6.24 -14.93
N GLU A 61 -1.45 5.41 -15.18
CA GLU A 61 -2.02 5.26 -16.53
C GLU A 61 -2.99 6.39 -16.86
N LYS A 62 -3.82 6.77 -15.89
CA LYS A 62 -4.93 7.71 -16.10
C LYS A 62 -5.22 8.52 -14.84
N VAL A 63 -5.53 9.81 -15.03
CA VAL A 63 -6.10 10.69 -14.01
C VAL A 63 -7.36 11.30 -14.62
N ASP A 64 -8.54 11.03 -14.04
CA ASP A 64 -9.83 11.40 -14.61
C ASP A 64 -10.91 11.51 -13.53
N ASP A 65 -11.72 12.57 -13.54
CA ASP A 65 -12.81 12.80 -12.57
C ASP A 65 -12.42 12.57 -11.10
N GLY A 66 -11.23 13.04 -10.71
CA GLY A 66 -10.71 12.87 -9.35
C GLY A 66 -10.32 11.43 -9.01
N ARG A 67 -10.30 10.52 -9.97
CA ARG A 67 -9.77 9.16 -9.84
C ARG A 67 -8.42 9.03 -10.50
N VAL A 68 -7.60 8.15 -9.96
CA VAL A 68 -6.31 7.80 -10.54
C VAL A 68 -6.24 6.30 -10.74
N THR A 69 -5.83 5.88 -11.92
CA THR A 69 -5.54 4.47 -12.22
C THR A 69 -4.04 4.28 -12.29
N VAL A 70 -3.52 3.42 -11.43
CA VAL A 70 -2.11 3.00 -11.43
C VAL A 70 -2.04 1.57 -11.91
N ARG A 71 -1.21 1.32 -12.92
CA ARG A 71 -0.85 -0.03 -13.33
C ARG A 71 0.41 -0.48 -12.61
N THR A 72 0.37 -1.69 -12.07
CA THR A 72 1.51 -2.35 -11.44
C THR A 72 1.96 -3.50 -12.34
N LYS A 73 3.13 -3.35 -12.96
CA LYS A 73 3.78 -4.38 -13.77
C LYS A 73 4.79 -5.14 -12.93
N TYR A 74 4.72 -6.46 -12.93
CA TYR A 74 5.67 -7.31 -12.22
C TYR A 74 6.88 -7.62 -13.10
N LEU A 75 8.04 -7.10 -12.70
CA LEU A 75 9.31 -7.31 -13.38
C LEU A 75 9.92 -8.67 -13.00
N SER A 76 9.79 -9.04 -11.73
CA SER A 76 10.18 -10.37 -11.23
C SER A 76 9.41 -10.68 -9.96
N VAL A 77 9.12 -11.97 -9.73
CA VAL A 77 8.58 -12.48 -8.46
C VAL A 77 9.41 -13.68 -8.05
N LYS A 78 9.86 -13.71 -6.80
CA LYS A 78 10.57 -14.83 -6.18
C LYS A 78 9.76 -15.32 -4.98
N VAL A 79 9.57 -16.62 -4.87
CA VAL A 79 8.94 -17.27 -3.72
C VAL A 79 9.98 -18.20 -3.12
N GLY A 80 10.49 -17.85 -1.93
CA GLY A 80 11.71 -18.45 -1.42
C GLY A 80 12.88 -18.25 -2.39
N SER A 81 13.58 -19.35 -2.75
CA SER A 81 14.67 -19.33 -3.72
C SER A 81 14.24 -19.49 -5.18
N ALA A 82 12.96 -19.79 -5.44
CA ALA A 82 12.47 -20.06 -6.79
C ALA A 82 11.97 -18.78 -7.47
N ALA A 83 12.43 -18.56 -8.71
CA ALA A 83 11.79 -17.58 -9.58
C ALA A 83 10.38 -18.07 -9.96
N SER A 84 9.39 -17.23 -9.76
CA SER A 84 8.03 -17.44 -10.26
C SER A 84 7.95 -16.95 -11.71
N GLY A 85 7.04 -17.55 -12.49
CA GLY A 85 6.75 -17.13 -13.85
C GLY A 85 6.18 -15.72 -13.95
N SER A 86 5.97 -15.27 -15.19
CA SER A 86 5.34 -13.97 -15.50
C SER A 86 3.96 -13.88 -14.86
N ARG A 87 3.68 -12.72 -14.24
CA ARG A 87 2.39 -12.38 -13.65
C ARG A 87 1.73 -11.30 -14.53
N PRO A 88 0.40 -11.34 -14.73
CA PRO A 88 -0.30 -10.24 -15.40
C PRO A 88 -0.12 -8.92 -14.64
N ASP A 89 -0.21 -7.81 -15.37
CA ASP A 89 -0.24 -6.48 -14.77
C ASP A 89 -1.54 -6.31 -13.99
N ASP A 90 -1.45 -5.72 -12.80
CA ASP A 90 -2.61 -5.35 -11.98
C ASP A 90 -2.93 -3.86 -12.17
N ARG A 91 -4.18 -3.45 -11.96
CA ARG A 91 -4.58 -2.03 -11.94
C ARG A 91 -5.28 -1.70 -10.63
N THR A 92 -4.86 -0.61 -10.01
CA THR A 92 -5.49 -0.08 -8.80
C THR A 92 -6.09 1.27 -9.08
N VAL A 93 -7.35 1.45 -8.69
CA VAL A 93 -8.10 2.70 -8.85
C VAL A 93 -8.18 3.40 -7.50
N TYR A 94 -7.72 4.63 -7.46
CA TYR A 94 -7.72 5.49 -6.27
C TYR A 94 -8.73 6.62 -6.42
N GLY A 95 -9.34 7.04 -5.31
CA GLY A 95 -10.07 8.30 -5.21
C GLY A 95 -9.11 9.47 -4.98
N SER A 96 -9.62 10.69 -5.12
CA SER A 96 -8.83 11.93 -4.97
C SER A 96 -8.29 12.14 -3.56
N ASP A 97 -8.88 11.46 -2.59
CA ASP A 97 -8.48 11.43 -1.18
C ASP A 97 -7.44 10.33 -0.86
N GLY A 98 -7.03 9.55 -1.87
CA GLY A 98 -6.09 8.44 -1.73
C GLY A 98 -6.74 7.11 -1.37
N SER A 99 -8.07 7.06 -1.24
CA SER A 99 -8.78 5.81 -0.94
C SER A 99 -8.65 4.82 -2.09
N VAL A 100 -8.37 3.56 -1.76
CA VAL A 100 -8.37 2.49 -2.77
C VAL A 100 -9.81 2.08 -3.04
N LEU A 101 -10.28 2.39 -4.25
CA LEU A 101 -11.65 2.15 -4.68
C LEU A 101 -11.83 0.76 -5.32
N ALA A 102 -10.81 0.31 -6.04
CA ALA A 102 -10.83 -0.99 -6.72
C ALA A 102 -9.41 -1.51 -7.01
N VAL A 103 -9.29 -2.83 -7.09
CA VAL A 103 -8.16 -3.54 -7.72
C VAL A 103 -8.75 -4.34 -8.87
N GLU A 104 -8.53 -3.90 -10.11
CA GLU A 104 -9.11 -4.56 -11.29
C GLU A 104 -8.52 -5.95 -11.48
N GLY A 105 -9.39 -6.95 -11.66
CA GLY A 105 -8.98 -8.35 -11.67
C GLY A 105 -8.70 -8.96 -10.29
N GLY A 106 -8.72 -8.14 -9.22
CA GLY A 106 -8.65 -8.57 -7.84
C GLY A 106 -10.01 -8.97 -7.26
N ASP A 107 -9.98 -9.79 -6.21
CA ASP A 107 -11.16 -10.11 -5.40
C ASP A 107 -11.27 -9.19 -4.17
N ALA A 108 -12.20 -9.51 -3.26
CA ALA A 108 -12.41 -8.76 -2.02
C ALA A 108 -11.14 -8.74 -1.15
N ASP A 109 -10.39 -9.84 -1.10
CA ASP A 109 -9.21 -9.95 -0.26
C ASP A 109 -8.06 -9.09 -0.84
N ALA A 110 -7.89 -9.07 -2.17
CA ALA A 110 -6.96 -8.17 -2.83
C ALA A 110 -7.27 -6.70 -2.55
N LEU A 111 -8.54 -6.29 -2.61
CA LEU A 111 -8.96 -4.93 -2.28
C LEU A 111 -8.69 -4.61 -0.80
N ARG A 112 -9.04 -5.51 0.13
CA ARG A 112 -8.80 -5.31 1.57
C ARG A 112 -7.31 -5.14 1.88
N LEU A 113 -6.45 -5.97 1.29
CA LEU A 113 -4.99 -5.85 1.44
C LEU A 113 -4.45 -4.53 0.88
N ALA A 114 -4.86 -4.14 -0.33
CA ALA A 114 -4.46 -2.87 -0.92
C ALA A 114 -4.90 -1.67 -0.05
N ARG A 115 -6.11 -1.74 0.52
CA ARG A 115 -6.64 -0.73 1.45
C ARG A 115 -5.85 -0.66 2.76
N ALA A 116 -5.33 -1.77 3.25
CA ALA A 116 -4.55 -1.81 4.50
C ALA A 116 -3.14 -1.21 4.36
N LEU A 117 -2.58 -1.26 3.15
CA LEU A 117 -1.27 -0.71 2.81
C LEU A 117 -1.37 0.63 2.07
N ALA A 118 -2.58 1.19 1.96
CA ALA A 118 -2.80 2.49 1.35
C ALA A 118 -2.09 3.58 2.16
N VAL A 119 -1.19 4.28 1.49
CA VAL A 119 -0.48 5.41 2.08
C VAL A 119 -1.40 6.62 2.06
N SER A 120 -1.33 7.49 3.07
CA SER A 120 -1.98 8.80 3.05
C SER A 120 -0.88 9.86 3.01
N GLY A 121 -1.13 10.98 2.33
CA GLY A 121 -0.24 12.14 2.41
C GLY A 121 -0.15 12.72 3.84
N VAL A 122 0.72 13.71 4.01
CA VAL A 122 0.81 14.48 5.26
C VAL A 122 0.03 15.79 5.08
N PRO A 123 -1.00 16.05 5.91
CA PRO A 123 -1.75 17.30 5.83
C PRO A 123 -0.84 18.48 6.19
N ALA A 124 -1.18 19.66 5.65
CA ALA A 124 -0.49 20.91 5.93
C ALA A 124 -0.32 21.23 7.43
N SER A 125 -1.27 20.77 8.27
CA SER A 125 -1.21 20.93 9.73
C SER A 125 -0.16 20.06 10.42
N GLY A 126 0.35 19.03 9.75
CA GLY A 126 1.18 17.98 10.37
C GLY A 126 0.45 17.23 11.48
N GLY A 127 1.22 16.67 12.42
CA GLY A 127 0.71 16.05 13.64
C GLY A 127 0.07 14.67 13.42
N THR A 128 -1.06 14.41 14.08
CA THR A 128 -1.84 13.18 13.94
C THR A 128 -3.12 13.46 13.18
N TRP A 129 -3.44 12.64 12.18
CA TRP A 129 -4.68 12.73 11.42
C TRP A 129 -5.31 11.35 11.22
N THR A 130 -6.56 11.34 10.79
CA THR A 130 -7.29 10.13 10.44
C THR A 130 -7.63 10.15 8.96
N PHE A 131 -7.41 9.02 8.31
CA PHE A 131 -7.82 8.73 6.96
C PHE A 131 -8.86 7.62 6.98
N GLU A 132 -10.04 7.87 6.42
CA GLU A 132 -11.14 6.90 6.39
C GLU A 132 -11.39 6.44 4.96
N GLN A 133 -11.47 5.12 4.78
CA GLN A 133 -11.84 4.52 3.52
C GLN A 133 -13.26 3.98 3.63
N LYS A 134 -14.16 4.54 2.82
CA LYS A 134 -15.59 4.18 2.81
C LYS A 134 -15.81 2.71 2.41
N PRO A 135 -16.93 2.10 2.80
CA PRO A 135 -17.31 0.77 2.31
C PRO A 135 -17.40 0.73 0.78
N VAL A 136 -16.96 -0.38 0.19
CA VAL A 136 -17.12 -0.70 -1.23
C VAL A 136 -17.94 -1.96 -1.35
N SER A 137 -18.94 -1.99 -2.22
CA SER A 137 -19.83 -3.14 -2.37
C SER A 137 -19.32 -4.18 -3.36
N GLN A 138 -18.48 -3.79 -4.32
CA GLN A 138 -17.98 -4.68 -5.39
C GLN A 138 -16.53 -4.33 -5.81
N PRO A 139 -15.54 -5.19 -5.48
CA PRO A 139 -15.65 -6.30 -4.54
C PRO A 139 -15.90 -5.78 -3.11
N ALA A 140 -16.53 -6.59 -2.26
CA ALA A 140 -16.96 -6.15 -0.93
C ALA A 140 -15.75 -5.86 -0.03
N ALA A 141 -15.67 -4.64 0.52
CA ALA A 141 -14.69 -4.26 1.53
C ALA A 141 -15.32 -3.34 2.58
N PRO A 142 -15.11 -3.59 3.88
CA PRO A 142 -15.78 -2.86 4.96
C PRO A 142 -15.32 -1.39 5.05
N LEU A 143 -15.95 -0.61 5.93
CA LEU A 143 -15.37 0.67 6.38
C LEU A 143 -14.01 0.39 7.04
N ALA A 144 -13.01 1.23 6.79
CA ALA A 144 -11.72 1.10 7.44
C ALA A 144 -11.15 2.47 7.82
N ARG A 145 -10.37 2.50 8.89
CA ARG A 145 -9.79 3.72 9.45
C ARG A 145 -8.28 3.54 9.60
N THR A 146 -7.53 4.54 9.16
CA THR A 146 -6.09 4.66 9.39
C THR A 146 -5.82 5.89 10.25
N VAL A 147 -5.16 5.70 11.39
CA VAL A 147 -4.59 6.80 12.18
C VAL A 147 -3.14 6.98 11.78
N CYS A 148 -2.78 8.18 11.35
CA CYS A 148 -1.44 8.53 10.89
C CYS A 148 -0.83 9.57 11.83
N THR A 149 0.47 9.48 12.10
CA THR A 149 1.22 10.45 12.92
C THR A 149 2.53 10.78 12.23
N LEU A 150 2.77 12.06 11.95
CA LEU A 150 4.06 12.55 11.46
C LEU A 150 5.07 12.52 12.60
N ASP A 151 6.12 11.73 12.44
CA ASP A 151 7.18 11.55 13.43
C ASP A 151 8.39 12.44 13.22
N GLY A 152 8.45 13.12 12.08
CA GLY A 152 9.56 13.96 11.67
C GLY A 152 9.94 13.71 10.23
N THR A 153 11.14 14.17 9.88
CA THR A 153 11.72 14.03 8.55
C THR A 153 13.12 13.43 8.66
N GLU A 154 13.48 12.54 7.75
CA GLU A 154 14.82 11.94 7.66
C GLU A 154 15.20 11.67 6.20
N GLU A 155 16.48 11.39 5.94
CA GLU A 155 16.94 11.01 4.62
C GLU A 155 16.94 9.48 4.46
N VAL A 156 16.17 8.96 3.51
CA VAL A 156 16.12 7.53 3.20
C VAL A 156 16.68 7.30 1.81
N GLY A 157 17.86 6.67 1.74
CA GLY A 157 18.51 6.35 0.47
C GLY A 157 18.82 7.58 -0.40
N GLY A 158 19.15 8.72 0.21
CA GLY A 158 19.41 9.98 -0.50
C GLY A 158 18.16 10.83 -0.78
N VAL A 159 16.98 10.42 -0.30
CA VAL A 159 15.72 11.14 -0.52
C VAL A 159 15.22 11.74 0.80
N PRO A 160 15.15 13.08 0.93
CA PRO A 160 14.51 13.74 2.06
C PRO A 160 13.04 13.31 2.17
N SER A 161 12.67 12.72 3.30
CA SER A 161 11.40 12.02 3.46
C SER A 161 10.71 12.38 4.78
N ALA A 162 9.40 12.58 4.74
CA ALA A 162 8.53 12.62 5.91
C ALA A 162 8.27 11.20 6.42
N ARG A 163 8.58 10.94 7.69
CA ARG A 163 8.39 9.65 8.36
C ARG A 163 7.03 9.65 9.06
N VAL A 164 6.15 8.74 8.68
CA VAL A 164 4.78 8.69 9.19
C VAL A 164 4.48 7.31 9.77
N ARG A 165 4.20 7.26 11.07
CA ARG A 165 3.63 6.08 11.74
C ARG A 165 2.17 5.94 11.37
N PHE A 166 1.70 4.73 11.13
CA PHE A 166 0.28 4.47 10.87
C PHE A 166 -0.25 3.23 11.57
N GLU A 167 -1.55 3.25 11.86
CA GLU A 167 -2.32 2.11 12.32
C GLU A 167 -3.65 2.07 11.54
N PHE A 168 -3.82 1.05 10.71
CA PHE A 168 -5.01 0.75 9.94
C PHE A 168 -5.81 -0.35 10.63
N ARG A 169 -7.14 -0.19 10.63
CA ARG A 169 -8.07 -1.23 11.09
C ARG A 169 -9.38 -1.18 10.33
N GLU A 170 -9.86 -2.35 9.91
CA GLU A 170 -11.22 -2.51 9.43
C GLU A 170 -12.24 -2.44 10.58
N VAL A 171 -13.38 -1.80 10.30
CA VAL A 171 -14.53 -1.83 11.20
C VAL A 171 -15.17 -3.22 11.10
N PRO A 172 -15.31 -3.96 12.21
CA PRO A 172 -15.85 -5.32 12.18
C PRO A 172 -17.28 -5.34 11.62
N THR A 173 -17.49 -6.03 10.50
CA THR A 173 -18.82 -6.30 9.93
C THR A 173 -19.18 -7.79 10.04
N SER A 174 -18.22 -8.67 9.73
CA SER A 174 -18.27 -10.12 9.93
C SER A 174 -16.88 -10.71 9.66
N GLY A 175 -16.51 -11.79 10.37
CA GLY A 175 -15.16 -12.36 10.29
C GLY A 175 -14.10 -11.57 11.06
N GLU A 176 -12.84 -11.94 10.87
CA GLU A 176 -11.71 -11.29 11.52
C GLU A 176 -11.32 -10.00 10.77
N PRO A 177 -11.25 -8.84 11.45
CA PRO A 177 -10.90 -7.59 10.81
C PRO A 177 -9.42 -7.58 10.45
N LEU A 178 -9.11 -7.16 9.22
CA LEU A 178 -7.74 -6.89 8.81
C LEU A 178 -7.21 -5.68 9.57
N GLY A 179 -6.00 -5.83 10.11
CA GLY A 179 -5.24 -4.76 10.75
C GLY A 179 -3.88 -4.61 10.08
N ALA A 180 -3.36 -3.39 10.08
CA ALA A 180 -1.99 -3.10 9.71
C ALA A 180 -1.41 -2.02 10.61
N LYS A 181 -0.14 -2.12 10.96
CA LYS A 181 0.59 -1.05 11.66
C LYS A 181 2.00 -0.95 11.11
N GLY A 182 2.55 0.25 11.06
CA GLY A 182 3.87 0.43 10.46
C GLY A 182 4.32 1.86 10.36
N VAL A 183 5.29 2.05 9.47
CA VAL A 183 5.88 3.34 9.13
C VAL A 183 6.02 3.41 7.61
N TYR A 184 5.63 4.54 7.03
CA TYR A 184 5.97 4.88 5.65
C TYR A 184 6.75 6.18 5.57
N TRP A 185 7.55 6.30 4.51
CA TRP A 185 8.37 7.44 4.20
C TRP A 185 7.92 8.04 2.88
N LEU A 186 7.49 9.29 2.91
CA LEU A 186 7.08 10.03 1.72
C LEU A 186 8.14 11.06 1.36
N ALA A 187 8.57 11.10 0.10
CA ALA A 187 9.50 12.12 -0.34
C ALA A 187 8.86 13.51 -0.15
N VAL A 188 9.59 14.43 0.49
CA VAL A 188 9.08 15.78 0.81
C VAL A 188 8.77 16.59 -0.45
N GLY A 189 9.46 16.31 -1.57
CA GLY A 189 9.31 17.08 -2.81
C GLY A 189 8.07 16.75 -3.64
N ASP A 190 7.69 15.47 -3.73
CA ASP A 190 6.63 15.00 -4.63
C ASP A 190 5.63 14.04 -3.98
N GLY A 191 5.78 13.75 -2.68
CA GLY A 191 4.90 12.86 -1.93
C GLY A 191 4.97 11.39 -2.33
N ARG A 192 5.93 10.96 -3.17
CA ARG A 192 6.04 9.55 -3.55
C ARG A 192 6.48 8.70 -2.36
N LEU A 193 6.01 7.45 -2.32
CA LEU A 193 6.49 6.46 -1.36
C LEU A 193 7.97 6.17 -1.64
N VAL A 194 8.79 6.31 -0.61
CA VAL A 194 10.23 6.00 -0.62
C VAL A 194 10.47 4.64 0.03
N LYS A 195 9.78 4.41 1.16
CA LYS A 195 9.88 3.18 1.94
C LYS A 195 8.58 2.91 2.70
N LEU A 196 8.25 1.65 2.92
CA LEU A 196 7.19 1.17 3.81
C LEU A 196 7.72 0.00 4.63
N GLU A 197 7.40 -0.03 5.92
CA GLU A 197 7.57 -1.18 6.80
C GLU A 197 6.26 -1.37 7.56
N ALA A 198 5.60 -2.52 7.41
CA ALA A 198 4.30 -2.78 8.02
C ALA A 198 4.18 -4.21 8.51
N GLU A 199 3.40 -4.41 9.57
CA GLU A 199 2.92 -5.71 10.04
C GLU A 199 1.41 -5.78 9.77
N LEU A 200 0.97 -6.85 9.11
CA LEU A 200 -0.44 -7.20 8.88
C LEU A 200 -0.89 -8.28 9.85
N THR A 201 -2.15 -8.19 10.31
CA THR A 201 -2.83 -9.16 11.18
C THR A 201 -4.25 -9.40 10.69
N GLY A 202 -4.85 -10.56 10.98
CA GLY A 202 -6.21 -10.86 10.51
C GLY A 202 -6.29 -10.94 8.98
N ILE A 203 -5.24 -11.49 8.36
CA ILE A 203 -5.06 -11.52 6.91
C ILE A 203 -6.17 -12.39 6.29
N PRO A 204 -6.97 -11.85 5.35
CA PRO A 204 -8.08 -12.60 4.75
C PRO A 204 -7.63 -13.89 4.07
N GLY A 205 -8.44 -14.94 4.15
CA GLY A 205 -8.17 -16.23 3.52
C GLY A 205 -7.11 -17.10 4.22
N LEU A 206 -6.54 -16.66 5.34
CA LEU A 206 -5.71 -17.50 6.19
C LEU A 206 -6.54 -18.22 7.26
N PRO A 207 -6.35 -19.54 7.45
CA PRO A 207 -7.05 -20.30 8.48
C PRO A 207 -6.48 -20.03 9.88
N ASP A 208 -5.24 -19.56 9.96
CA ASP A 208 -4.53 -19.24 11.21
C ASP A 208 -4.75 -17.78 11.56
N LYS A 209 -5.39 -17.53 12.70
CA LYS A 209 -5.73 -16.19 13.21
C LYS A 209 -4.52 -15.46 13.77
N ASP A 210 -3.52 -16.22 14.21
CA ASP A 210 -2.27 -15.66 14.74
C ASP A 210 -1.26 -15.37 13.62
N ALA A 211 -1.61 -15.65 12.36
CA ALA A 211 -0.77 -15.38 11.22
C ALA A 211 -0.49 -13.87 11.06
N LYS A 212 0.78 -13.56 10.83
CA LYS A 212 1.26 -12.19 10.60
C LYS A 212 2.01 -12.12 9.30
N ALA A 213 1.93 -10.97 8.63
CA ALA A 213 2.80 -10.70 7.49
C ALA A 213 3.57 -9.41 7.72
N ARG A 214 4.90 -9.47 7.59
CA ARG A 214 5.74 -8.29 7.50
C ARG A 214 5.86 -7.89 6.05
N VAL A 215 5.58 -6.63 5.75
CA VAL A 215 5.65 -6.05 4.42
C VAL A 215 6.70 -4.96 4.43
N THR A 216 7.65 -5.06 3.51
CA THR A 216 8.64 -4.02 3.25
C THR A 216 8.53 -3.59 1.80
N VAL A 217 8.54 -2.28 1.56
CA VAL A 217 8.59 -1.70 0.22
C VAL A 217 9.71 -0.69 0.19
N GLU A 218 10.55 -0.72 -0.83
CA GLU A 218 11.64 0.22 -1.01
C GLU A 218 11.78 0.59 -2.48
N LEU A 219 12.21 1.82 -2.77
CA LEU A 219 12.57 2.21 -4.13
C LEU A 219 13.62 1.25 -4.72
N ASP A 220 13.34 0.72 -5.90
CA ASP A 220 14.31 -0.09 -6.64
C ASP A 220 15.38 0.84 -7.24
N LYS A 221 16.64 0.59 -6.88
CA LYS A 221 17.80 1.38 -7.32
C LYS A 221 18.39 0.86 -8.63
N GLU A 222 17.98 -0.32 -9.11
CA GLU A 222 18.44 -0.87 -10.38
C GLU A 222 17.74 -0.16 -11.56
N ARG A 223 18.54 0.51 -12.41
CA ARG A 223 18.10 1.15 -13.66
C ARG A 223 17.95 0.13 -14.79
#